data_AF-A0A6G2XGV7-F1
#
_entry.id   AF-A0A6G2XGV7-F1
#
_cell.length_a   1.000
_cell.length_b   1.000
_cell.length_c   1.000
_cell.angle_alpha   90.00
_cell.angle_beta   90.00
_cell.angle_gamma   90.00
#
_symmetry.space_group_name_H-M   'P 1'
#
loop_
_entity.id
_entity.type
_entity.pdbx_description
1 polymer ?
#
loop_
_entity_poly.entity_id
_entity_poly.type
_entity_poly.pdbx_seq_one_letter_code
_entity_poly.pdbx_strand_id
1 'polypeptide(L)' 'MREIFAGLPWWVKWVAVPVIALVVFGGLIASIVGFVIALLFKLLICVALVGGLIYIVRKFMSSSRSDW' A
#
# COMPACT_ATOMS: atom_id res chain seq x y z
N MET A 1 2.73 24.02 -39.30
CA MET A 1 1.91 23.23 -38.32
C MET A 1 2.38 21.78 -38.11
N ARG A 2 3.17 21.16 -39.02
CA ARG A 2 3.71 19.79 -38.84
C ARG A 2 5.20 19.72 -38.44
N GLU A 3 5.89 20.85 -38.33
CA GLU A 3 7.36 20.88 -38.24
C GLU A 3 7.91 21.06 -36.83
N ILE A 4 7.07 21.35 -35.82
CA ILE A 4 7.54 21.63 -34.45
C ILE A 4 7.84 20.32 -33.67
N PHE A 5 7.20 19.21 -34.05
CA PHE A 5 7.36 17.91 -33.38
C PHE A 5 8.22 16.90 -34.17
N ALA A 6 8.68 17.27 -35.37
CA ALA A 6 9.36 16.37 -36.30
C ALA A 6 10.88 16.23 -36.05
N GLY A 7 11.47 17.02 -35.16
CA GLY A 7 12.90 16.96 -34.81
C GLY A 7 13.21 16.59 -33.36
N LEU A 8 12.20 16.29 -32.54
CA LEU A 8 12.41 16.02 -31.11
C LEU A 8 13.03 14.63 -30.91
N PRO A 9 14.19 14.52 -30.22
CA PRO A 9 14.91 13.28 -30.04
C PRO A 9 13.99 12.19 -29.45
N TRP A 10 14.03 10.97 -29.99
CA TRP A 10 13.21 9.85 -29.55
C TRP A 10 13.29 9.63 -28.02
N TRP A 11 14.47 9.87 -27.44
CA TRP A 11 14.73 9.82 -26.01
C TRP A 11 13.78 10.71 -25.19
N VAL A 12 13.44 11.91 -25.68
CA VAL A 12 12.53 12.85 -24.99
C VAL A 12 11.14 12.24 -24.86
N LYS A 13 10.65 11.55 -25.89
CA LYS A 13 9.32 10.94 -25.87
C LYS A 13 9.24 9.76 -24.90
N TRP A 14 10.33 9.00 -24.76
CA TRP A 14 10.36 7.78 -23.95
C TRP A 14 10.87 7.96 -22.52
N VAL A 15 11.65 9.00 -22.24
CA VAL A 15 12.22 9.25 -20.92
C VAL A 15 11.66 10.51 -20.28
N ALA A 16 11.59 11.63 -21.02
CA ALA A 16 11.07 12.87 -20.44
C ALA A 16 9.57 12.75 -20.12
N VAL A 17 8.78 12.08 -20.97
CA VAL A 17 7.33 11.89 -20.72
C VAL A 17 7.09 11.07 -19.45
N PRO A 18 7.71 9.90 -19.23
CA PRO A 18 7.55 9.18 -17.96
C PRO A 18 8.09 9.93 -16.75
N VAL A 19 9.21 10.65 -16.87
CA VAL A 19 9.75 11.44 -15.75
C VAL A 19 8.81 12.59 -15.38
N ILE A 20 8.29 13.32 -16.37
CA ILE A 20 7.30 14.38 -16.14
C ILE A 20 6.03 13.79 -15.55
N ALA A 21 5.55 12.64 -16.06
CA ALA A 21 4.42 11.95 -15.48
C ALA A 21 4.68 11.55 -14.02
N LEU A 22 5.87 11.04 -13.69
CA LEU A 22 6.26 10.74 -12.31
C LEU A 22 6.41 11.98 -11.44
N VAL A 23 6.83 13.13 -11.97
CA VAL A 23 6.92 14.37 -11.18
C VAL A 23 5.52 14.96 -10.94
N VAL A 24 4.67 14.97 -11.96
CA VAL A 24 3.32 15.54 -11.91
C VAL A 24 2.36 14.63 -11.13
N PHE A 25 2.41 13.32 -11.38
CA PHE A 25 1.53 12.33 -10.74
C PHE A 25 2.21 11.58 -9.59
N GLY A 26 3.49 11.81 -9.31
CA GLY A 26 4.22 11.09 -8.25
C GLY A 26 3.58 11.22 -6.89
N GLY A 27 3.06 12.41 -6.55
CA GLY A 27 2.28 12.62 -5.33
C GLY A 27 1.01 11.78 -5.28
N LEU A 28 0.27 11.68 -6.39
CA LEU A 28 -0.93 10.85 -6.51
C LEU A 28 -0.57 9.36 -6.39
N ILE A 29 0.48 8.93 -7.08
CA ILE A 29 0.99 7.55 -7.06
C ILE A 29 1.45 7.18 -5.64
N ALA A 30 2.24 8.03 -5.00
CA ALA A 30 2.70 7.82 -3.63
C ALA A 30 1.52 7.77 -2.64
N SER A 31 0.48 8.59 -2.85
CA SER A 31 -0.71 8.58 -2.00
C SER A 31 -1.51 7.28 -2.14
N ILE A 32 -1.70 6.80 -3.37
CA ILE A 32 -2.40 5.52 -3.64
C ILE A 32 -1.60 4.36 -3.07
N VAL A 33 -0.29 4.29 -3.36
CA VAL A 33 0.58 3.22 -2.86
C VAL A 33 0.65 3.24 -1.33
N GLY A 34 0.84 4.42 -0.74
CA GLY A 34 0.84 4.61 0.71
C GLY A 34 -0.49 4.19 1.34
N PHE A 35 -1.63 4.53 0.72
CA PHE A 35 -2.95 4.13 1.19
C PHE A 35 -3.12 2.60 1.17
N VAL A 36 -2.71 1.92 0.11
CA VAL A 36 -2.76 0.45 0.01
C VAL A 36 -1.89 -0.20 1.10
N ILE A 37 -0.66 0.28 1.29
CA ILE A 37 0.25 -0.23 2.33
C ILE A 37 -0.35 0.00 3.73
N ALA A 38 -0.90 1.18 3.99
CA ALA A 38 -1.53 1.51 5.26
C ALA A 38 -2.76 0.62 5.52
N LEU A 39 -3.58 0.35 4.50
CA LEU A 39 -4.69 -0.60 4.60
C LEU A 39 -4.22 -2.01 4.95
N LEU A 40 -3.15 -2.48 4.28
CA LEU A 40 -2.57 -3.78 4.56
C LEU A 40 -2.07 -3.87 6.01
N PHE A 41 -1.42 -2.82 6.50
CA PHE A 41 -0.95 -2.75 7.88
C PHE A 41 -2.11 -2.76 8.90
N LYS A 42 -3.18 -2.01 8.63
CA LYS A 42 -4.39 -2.03 9.45
C LYS A 42 -5.04 -3.41 9.46
N LEU A 43 -5.04 -4.12 8.34
CA LEU A 43 -5.55 -5.49 8.25
C LEU A 43 -4.72 -6.44 9.12
N LEU A 44 -3.39 -6.37 9.05
CA LEU A 44 -2.50 -7.15 9.91
C LEU A 44 -2.76 -6.86 11.39
N ILE A 45 -2.93 -5.59 11.78
CA ILE A 45 -3.28 -5.21 13.15
C ILE A 45 -4.64 -5.81 13.55
N CYS A 46 -5.66 -5.72 12.70
CA CYS A 46 -6.96 -6.32 12.99
C CYS A 46 -6.85 -7.82 13.27
N VAL A 47 -6.10 -8.55 12.44
CA VAL A 47 -5.87 -9.98 12.64
C VAL A 47 -5.10 -10.25 13.93
N ALA A 48 -4.07 -9.46 14.23
CA ALA A 48 -3.31 -9.59 15.46
C ALA A 48 -4.17 -9.33 16.71
N LEU A 49 -5.04 -8.31 16.69
CA LEU A 49 -5.95 -8.01 17.78
C LEU A 49 -6.98 -9.12 17.98
N VAL A 50 -7.60 -9.61 16.90
CA VAL A 50 -8.57 -10.72 16.96
C VAL A 50 -7.89 -11.99 17.47
N GLY A 51 -6.72 -12.33 16.94
CA GLY A 51 -5.93 -13.47 17.40
C GLY A 51 -5.53 -13.37 18.87
N GLY A 52 -5.09 -12.19 19.30
CA GLY A 52 -4.77 -11.90 20.71
C GLY A 52 -5.98 -12.06 21.63
N LEU A 53 -7.13 -11.52 21.24
CA LEU A 53 -8.37 -11.66 22.01
C LEU A 53 -8.80 -13.12 22.13
N ILE A 54 -8.79 -13.86 21.02
CA ILE A 54 -9.12 -15.30 20.99
C ILE A 54 -8.16 -16.07 21.93
N TYR A 55 -6.87 -15.76 21.89
CA TYR A 55 -5.89 -16.38 22.77
C TYR A 55 -6.21 -16.12 24.25
N ILE A 56 -6.51 -14.88 24.61
CA ILE A 56 -6.89 -14.49 25.98
C ILE A 56 -8.13 -15.26 26.43
N VAL A 57 -9.20 -15.27 25.63
CA VAL A 57 -10.46 -15.97 25.95
C VAL A 57 -10.22 -17.46 26.17
N ARG A 58 -9.49 -18.13 25.27
CA ARG A 58 -9.18 -19.56 25.42
C ARG A 58 -8.33 -19.83 26.66
N LYS A 59 -7.36 -18.96 26.94
CA LYS A 59 -6.48 -19.10 28.10
C LYS A 59 -7.30 -19.05 29.38
N PHE A 60 -8.22 -18.09 29.51
CA PHE A 60 -9.07 -17.97 30.70
C PHE A 60 -10.09 -19.11 30.83
N MET A 61 -10.71 -19.56 29.74
CA MET A 61 -11.64 -20.69 29.78
C MET A 61 -10.97 -22.03 30.13
N SER A 62 -9.73 -22.24 29.69
CA SER A 62 -8.98 -23.47 30.00
C SER A 62 -8.62 -23.55 31.49
N SER A 63 -8.34 -22.41 32.14
CA SER A 63 -8.02 -22.36 33.57
C SER A 63 -9.20 -22.72 34.47
N SER A 64 -10.45 -22.51 34.03
CA SER A 64 -11.66 -22.83 34.81
C SER A 64 -12.05 -24.32 34.75
N ARG A 65 -11.47 -25.10 33.83
CA ARG A 65 -11.85 -26.50 33.59
C ARG A 65 -10.97 -27.52 34.33
N SER A 66 -9.90 -27.07 34.97
CA SER A 66 -8.96 -27.93 35.71
C SER A 66 -9.28 -28.05 37.21
N ASP A 67 -10.37 -27.46 37.68
CA ASP A 67 -10.74 -27.42 39.11
C ASP A 67 -11.84 -28.42 39.53
N TRP A 68 -12.28 -29.33 38.65
CA TRP A 68 -13.27 -30.38 38.97
C TRP A 68 -12.78 -31.76 38.53
#